data_AF-A0A7V6GM90-F1
#
_entry.id   AF-A0A7V6GM90-F1
#
_cell.length_a   1.000
_cell.length_b   1.000
_cell.length_c   1.000
_cell.angle_alpha   90.00
_cell.angle_beta   90.00
_cell.angle_gamma   90.00
#
_symmetry.space_group_name_H-M   'P 1'
#
loop_
_entity.id
_entity.type
_entity.pdbx_description
1 polymer ?
#
loop_
_entity_poly.entity_id
_entity_poly.type
_entity_poly.pdbx_seq_one_letter_code
_entity_poly.pdbx_strand_id
1 'polypeptide(L)'
;MFFKKKVEKPKNPIGLILYRYDEILKNKIGKIIKIAVAGGKISPKRNSKLFGTVMCDFEEMKESISKEKLKTDYRSDKARDIVIEMIKDTENIVHALNEEGSSDYESKAILIKDLQNAINEKRATIRSKLRDVESDYY
;
A
#
# COMPACT_ATOMS: atom_id res chain seq x y z
N MET A 1 -27.15 -14.46 -10.86
CA MET A 1 -26.19 -14.86 -9.81
C MET A 1 -24.80 -14.44 -10.28
N PHE A 2 -24.32 -13.26 -9.87
CA PHE A 2 -23.03 -12.75 -10.32
C PHE A 2 -21.92 -13.49 -9.57
N PHE A 3 -21.30 -14.47 -10.23
CA PHE A 3 -20.06 -15.07 -9.73
C PHE A 3 -19.01 -13.97 -9.62
N LYS A 4 -18.65 -13.58 -8.39
CA LYS A 4 -17.42 -12.81 -8.16
C LYS A 4 -16.28 -13.64 -8.74
N LYS A 5 -15.75 -13.21 -9.89
CA LYS A 5 -14.53 -13.77 -10.49
C LYS A 5 -13.48 -13.83 -9.38
N LYS A 6 -12.97 -15.03 -9.07
CA LYS A 6 -11.84 -15.17 -8.13
C LYS A 6 -10.76 -14.22 -8.63
N VAL A 7 -10.22 -13.37 -7.75
CA VAL A 7 -9.08 -12.52 -8.10
C VAL A 7 -7.92 -13.46 -8.35
N GLU A 8 -7.68 -13.78 -9.61
CA GLU A 8 -6.51 -14.56 -10.01
C GLU A 8 -5.26 -13.72 -9.76
N LYS A 9 -4.22 -14.37 -9.23
CA LYS A 9 -2.93 -13.73 -8.98
C LYS A 9 -2.40 -13.15 -10.31
N PRO A 10 -2.10 -11.84 -10.39
CA PRO A 10 -1.66 -11.22 -11.63
C PRO A 10 -0.34 -11.85 -12.12
N LYS A 11 -0.22 -12.03 -13.44
CA LYS A 11 1.01 -12.54 -14.07
C LYS A 11 2.05 -11.43 -14.31
N ASN A 12 1.60 -10.17 -14.45
CA ASN A 12 2.50 -9.02 -14.56
C ASN A 12 3.17 -8.74 -13.19
N PRO A 13 4.50 -8.56 -13.13
CA PRO A 13 5.24 -8.22 -11.91
C PRO A 13 4.67 -7.03 -11.12
N ILE A 14 4.28 -5.94 -11.79
CA ILE A 14 3.69 -4.76 -11.14
C ILE A 14 2.31 -5.09 -10.58
N GLY A 15 1.49 -5.82 -11.35
CA GLY A 15 0.18 -6.28 -10.89
C GLY A 15 0.29 -7.18 -9.65
N LEU A 16 1.29 -8.08 -9.63
CA LEU A 16 1.55 -8.95 -8.50
C LEU A 16 1.94 -8.18 -7.24
N ILE A 17 2.72 -7.10 -7.40
CA ILE A 17 3.15 -6.26 -6.30
C ILE A 17 1.98 -5.45 -5.75
N LEU A 18 1.12 -4.90 -6.61
CA LEU A 18 -0.12 -4.28 -6.19
C LEU A 18 -1.03 -5.26 -5.44
N TYR A 19 -1.13 -6.50 -5.91
CA TYR A 19 -1.89 -7.54 -5.22
C TYR A 19 -1.32 -7.80 -3.81
N ARG A 20 0.00 -7.96 -3.67
CA ARG A 20 0.67 -8.14 -2.37
C ARG A 20 0.46 -6.93 -1.44
N TYR A 21 0.58 -5.73 -1.98
CA TYR A 21 0.35 -4.48 -1.26
C TYR A 21 -1.08 -4.44 -0.68
N ASP A 22 -2.07 -4.79 -1.52
CA ASP A 22 -3.47 -4.85 -1.12
C ASP A 22 -3.71 -5.90 -0.03
N GLU A 23 -3.03 -7.05 -0.08
CA GLU A 23 -3.10 -8.07 0.96
C GLU A 23 -2.51 -7.61 2.28
N ILE A 24 -1.38 -6.90 2.28
CA ILE A 24 -0.78 -6.32 3.49
C ILE A 24 -1.75 -5.32 4.12
N LEU A 25 -2.29 -4.39 3.32
CA LEU A 25 -3.26 -3.42 3.82
C LEU A 25 -4.51 -4.08 4.38
N LYS A 26 -5.03 -5.13 3.74
CA LYS A 26 -6.27 -5.76 4.17
C LYS A 26 -6.08 -6.65 5.40
N ASN A 27 -5.02 -7.46 5.40
CA ASN A 27 -4.86 -8.58 6.33
C ASN A 27 -3.92 -8.25 7.50
N LYS A 28 -2.90 -7.40 7.30
CA LYS A 28 -1.91 -7.07 8.33
C LYS A 28 -2.27 -5.80 9.08
N ILE A 29 -2.43 -4.67 8.39
CA ILE A 29 -2.53 -3.34 9.04
C ILE A 29 -3.91 -2.68 8.97
N GLY A 30 -4.85 -3.20 8.18
CA GLY A 30 -6.13 -2.54 7.92
C GLY A 30 -7.01 -2.31 9.14
N LYS A 31 -7.02 -3.24 10.11
CA LYS A 31 -7.77 -3.04 11.37
C LYS A 31 -7.17 -1.92 12.22
N ILE A 32 -5.84 -1.85 12.30
CA ILE A 32 -5.12 -0.86 13.09
C ILE A 32 -5.36 0.54 12.52
N ILE A 33 -5.25 0.68 11.20
CA ILE A 33 -5.49 1.96 10.52
C ILE A 33 -6.94 2.43 10.75
N LYS A 34 -7.93 1.53 10.64
CA LYS A 34 -9.33 1.88 10.91
C LYS A 34 -9.55 2.41 12.32
N ILE A 35 -8.93 1.77 13.32
CA ILE A 35 -9.02 2.22 14.71
C ILE A 35 -8.37 3.59 14.86
N ALA A 36 -7.20 3.81 14.27
CA ALA A 36 -6.49 5.08 14.36
C ALA A 36 -7.24 6.24 13.68
N VAL A 37 -7.83 6.01 12.51
CA VAL A 37 -8.67 7.02 11.82
C VAL A 37 -9.92 7.36 12.62
N ALA A 38 -10.43 6.44 13.44
CA ALA A 38 -11.53 6.70 14.37
C ALA A 38 -11.09 7.44 15.66
N GLY A 39 -9.83 7.91 15.74
CA GLY A 39 -9.26 8.53 16.93
C GLY A 39 -8.91 7.54 18.04
N GLY A 40 -8.92 6.23 17.73
CA GLY A 40 -8.66 5.19 18.70
C GLY A 40 -7.19 5.08 19.10
N LYS A 41 -6.95 4.75 20.38
CA LYS A 41 -5.61 4.54 20.91
C LYS A 41 -5.01 3.23 20.42
N ILE A 42 -3.93 3.33 19.65
CA ILE A 42 -3.08 2.19 19.27
C ILE A 42 -1.95 2.06 20.28
N SER A 43 -1.59 0.83 20.64
CA SER A 43 -0.42 0.54 21.47
C SER A 43 0.75 0.13 20.57
N PRO A 44 1.80 0.97 20.43
CA PRO A 44 2.97 0.64 19.62
C PRO A 44 3.64 -0.65 20.08
N LYS A 45 3.86 -0.81 21.40
CA LYS A 45 4.47 -2.03 21.98
C LYS A 45 3.76 -3.32 21.59
N ARG A 46 2.43 -3.31 21.53
CA ARG A 46 1.64 -4.50 21.15
C ARG A 46 1.73 -4.81 19.65
N ASN A 47 2.01 -3.81 18.82
CA ASN A 47 1.99 -3.91 17.36
C ASN A 47 3.40 -3.83 16.73
N SER A 48 4.46 -3.61 17.51
CA SER A 48 5.83 -3.38 17.03
C SER A 48 6.33 -4.50 16.11
N LYS A 49 6.10 -5.77 16.47
CA LYS A 49 6.47 -6.93 15.64
C LYS A 49 5.74 -6.94 14.29
N LEU A 50 4.46 -6.58 14.30
CA LEU A 50 3.64 -6.51 13.09
C LEU A 50 4.12 -5.36 12.20
N PHE A 51 4.39 -4.19 12.78
CA PHE A 51 4.93 -3.05 12.05
C PHE A 51 6.30 -3.38 11.44
N GLY A 52 7.20 -4.02 12.18
CA GLY A 52 8.48 -4.49 11.65
C GLY A 52 8.31 -5.47 10.48
N THR A 53 7.38 -6.42 10.60
CA THR A 53 7.08 -7.38 9.51
C THR A 53 6.62 -6.66 8.24
N VAL A 54 5.72 -5.68 8.39
CA VAL A 54 5.18 -4.90 7.27
C VAL A 54 6.27 -4.07 6.59
N MET A 55 7.18 -3.48 7.36
CA MET A 55 8.33 -2.75 6.80
C MET A 55 9.23 -3.69 5.99
N CYS A 56 9.54 -4.87 6.51
CA CYS A 56 10.32 -5.87 5.77
C CYS A 56 9.62 -6.29 4.47
N ASP A 57 8.31 -6.57 4.51
CA ASP A 57 7.55 -6.90 3.29
C ASP A 57 7.64 -5.77 2.25
N PHE A 58 7.55 -4.51 2.68
CA PHE A 58 7.64 -3.35 1.80
C PHE A 58 9.03 -3.16 1.21
N GLU A 59 10.10 -3.42 1.97
CA GLU A 59 11.47 -3.43 1.45
C GLU A 59 11.66 -4.49 0.38
N GLU A 60 11.23 -5.74 0.63
CA GLU A 60 11.28 -6.83 -0.35
C GLU A 60 10.50 -6.47 -1.63
N MET A 61 9.33 -5.84 -1.47
CA MET A 61 8.52 -5.40 -2.61
C MET A 61 9.23 -4.32 -3.42
N LYS A 62 9.77 -3.28 -2.77
CA LYS A 62 10.56 -2.22 -3.44
C LYS A 62 11.76 -2.80 -4.17
N GLU A 63 12.47 -3.75 -3.55
CA GLU A 63 13.63 -4.41 -4.16
C GLU A 63 13.23 -5.21 -5.40
N SER A 64 12.11 -5.94 -5.34
CA SER A 64 11.64 -6.78 -6.46
C SER A 64 11.23 -5.97 -7.70
N ILE A 65 10.80 -4.73 -7.51
CA ILE A 65 10.44 -3.81 -8.60
C ILE A 65 11.54 -2.78 -8.87
N SER A 66 12.74 -2.92 -8.30
CA SER A 66 13.82 -1.97 -8.54
C SER A 66 14.19 -1.96 -10.02
N LYS A 67 14.69 -0.82 -10.50
CA LYS A 67 15.14 -0.67 -11.90
C LYS A 67 16.23 -1.68 -12.28
N GLU A 68 16.98 -2.16 -11.30
CA GLU A 68 18.03 -3.17 -11.49
C GLU A 68 17.44 -4.58 -11.71
N LYS A 69 16.38 -4.94 -10.98
CA LYS A 69 15.77 -6.28 -11.05
C LYS A 69 14.66 -6.40 -12.07
N LEU A 70 13.96 -5.30 -12.37
CA LEU A 70 12.83 -5.30 -13.28
C LEU A 70 13.06 -4.27 -14.38
N LYS A 71 13.47 -4.72 -15.57
CA LYS A 71 13.47 -3.88 -16.77
C LYS A 71 12.07 -3.84 -17.34
N THR A 72 11.47 -2.66 -17.41
CA THR A 72 10.14 -2.48 -18.00
C THR A 72 10.12 -1.33 -18.99
N ASP A 73 9.04 -1.25 -19.77
CA ASP A 73 8.77 -0.12 -20.63
C ASP A 73 8.41 1.14 -19.83
N TYR A 74 8.46 2.31 -20.47
CA TYR A 74 8.24 3.61 -19.83
C TYR A 74 6.88 3.73 -19.12
N ARG A 75 5.83 3.08 -19.63
CA ARG A 75 4.48 3.10 -19.01
C ARG A 75 4.48 2.31 -17.69
N SER A 76 5.11 1.14 -17.69
CA SER A 76 5.31 0.33 -16.47
C SER A 76 6.26 0.99 -15.47
N ASP A 77 7.26 1.75 -15.92
CA ASP A 77 8.12 2.54 -15.05
C ASP A 77 7.31 3.58 -14.24
N LYS A 78 6.37 4.29 -14.89
CA LYS A 78 5.47 5.20 -14.17
C LYS A 78 4.56 4.48 -13.18
N ALA A 79 4.08 3.28 -13.51
CA ALA A 79 3.26 2.51 -12.59
C ALA A 79 4.07 2.05 -11.38
N ARG A 80 5.32 1.61 -11.59
CA ARG A 80 6.27 1.28 -10.52
C ARG A 80 6.50 2.47 -9.59
N ASP A 81 6.79 3.65 -10.14
CA ASP A 81 7.07 4.85 -9.32
C ASP A 81 5.88 5.16 -8.41
N ILE A 82 4.64 5.09 -8.92
CA ILE A 82 3.43 5.31 -8.11
C ILE A 82 3.27 4.23 -7.04
N VAL A 83 3.59 2.96 -7.34
CA VAL A 83 3.58 1.88 -6.33
C VAL A 83 4.57 2.15 -5.21
N ILE A 84 5.78 2.60 -5.54
CA ILE A 84 6.81 2.95 -4.55
C ILE A 84 6.32 4.12 -3.68
N GLU A 85 5.70 5.13 -4.27
CA GLU A 85 5.10 6.23 -3.50
C GLU A 85 3.97 5.76 -2.57
N MET A 86 3.09 4.86 -3.03
CA MET A 86 2.05 4.27 -2.18
C MET A 86 2.62 3.48 -1.01
N ILE A 87 3.70 2.72 -1.24
CA ILE A 87 4.43 2.02 -0.18
C ILE A 87 4.95 3.06 0.83
N LYS A 88 5.62 4.11 0.36
CA LYS A 88 6.16 5.17 1.21
C LYS A 88 5.10 5.88 2.04
N ASP A 89 3.94 6.21 1.46
CA ASP A 89 2.81 6.79 2.20
C ASP A 89 2.31 5.85 3.30
N THR A 90 2.35 4.53 3.04
CA THR A 90 1.95 3.52 4.02
C THR A 90 2.99 3.34 5.12
N GLU A 91 4.28 3.39 4.77
CA GLU A 91 5.39 3.42 5.74
C GLU A 91 5.23 4.62 6.68
N ASN A 92 4.90 5.80 6.17
CA ASN A 92 4.61 6.98 6.98
C ASN A 92 3.44 6.77 7.94
N ILE A 93 2.36 6.11 7.49
CA ILE A 93 1.25 5.71 8.38
C ILE A 93 1.77 4.79 9.49
N VAL A 94 2.55 3.76 9.15
CA VAL A 94 3.08 2.80 10.13
C VAL A 94 4.02 3.50 11.13
N HIS A 95 4.86 4.42 10.69
CA HIS A 95 5.72 5.22 11.57
C HIS A 95 4.89 6.07 12.54
N ALA A 96 3.90 6.81 12.04
CA ALA A 96 3.01 7.60 12.90
C ALA A 96 2.26 6.74 13.94
N LEU A 97 1.91 5.51 13.59
CA LEU A 97 1.27 4.53 14.48
C LEU A 97 2.24 3.91 15.50
N ASN A 98 3.54 3.84 15.18
CA ASN A 98 4.56 3.23 16.02
C ASN A 98 5.25 4.22 16.97
N GLU A 99 5.05 5.52 16.79
CA GLU A 99 5.56 6.54 17.71
C GLU A 99 4.89 6.45 19.10
N GLU A 100 5.71 6.23 20.13
CA GLU A 100 5.31 6.27 21.53
C GLU A 100 5.19 7.72 22.04
N GLY A 101 4.31 7.95 23.03
CA GLY A 101 4.28 9.20 23.79
C GLY A 101 3.51 10.37 23.16
N SER A 102 3.00 10.25 21.93
CA SER A 102 2.11 11.27 21.37
C SER A 102 0.72 11.20 22.01
N SER A 103 0.33 12.27 22.70
CA SER A 103 -1.03 12.48 23.21
C SER A 103 -2.00 13.01 22.15
N ASP A 104 -1.49 13.39 20.98
CA ASP A 104 -2.25 14.01 19.90
C ASP A 104 -2.77 12.96 18.91
N TYR A 105 -3.75 12.17 19.38
CA TYR A 105 -4.41 11.15 18.57
C TYR A 105 -5.24 11.76 17.43
N GLU A 106 -5.70 13.00 17.58
CA GLU A 106 -6.54 13.68 16.60
C GLU A 106 -5.72 14.13 15.38
N SER A 107 -4.57 14.79 15.59
CA SER A 107 -3.67 15.13 14.49
C SER A 107 -3.14 13.90 13.76
N LYS A 108 -2.90 12.80 14.49
CA LYS A 108 -2.53 11.51 13.88
C LYS A 108 -3.66 10.95 13.02
N ALA A 109 -4.90 11.00 13.49
CA ALA A 109 -6.05 10.54 12.73
C ALA A 109 -6.22 11.34 11.43
N ILE A 110 -6.03 12.67 11.48
CA ILE A 110 -6.07 13.55 10.30
C ILE A 110 -4.96 13.17 9.32
N LEU A 111 -3.71 13.10 9.77
CA LEU A 111 -2.57 12.71 8.93
C LEU A 111 -2.78 11.36 8.25
N ILE A 112 -3.22 10.35 9.01
CA ILE A 112 -3.45 9.00 8.47
C ILE A 112 -4.58 9.02 7.44
N LYS A 113 -5.63 9.81 7.66
CA LYS A 113 -6.75 9.96 6.72
C LYS A 113 -6.31 10.63 5.41
N ASP A 114 -5.48 11.66 5.48
CA ASP A 114 -4.95 12.35 4.31
C ASP A 114 -4.04 11.43 3.48
N LEU A 115 -3.17 10.67 4.16
CA LEU A 115 -2.33 9.66 3.50
C LEU A 115 -3.18 8.54 2.87
N GLN A 116 -4.26 8.10 3.52
CA GLN A 116 -5.19 7.13 2.93
C GLN A 116 -5.87 7.66 1.67
N ASN A 117 -6.28 8.93 1.66
CA ASN A 117 -6.87 9.56 0.48
C ASN A 117 -5.86 9.60 -0.67
N ALA A 118 -4.63 10.03 -0.40
CA ALA A 118 -3.56 10.05 -1.38
C ALA A 118 -3.27 8.64 -1.96
N ILE A 119 -3.24 7.60 -1.11
CA ILE A 119 -3.09 6.21 -1.56
C ILE A 119 -4.25 5.79 -2.47
N ASN A 120 -5.49 6.18 -2.15
CA ASN A 120 -6.66 5.84 -2.96
C ASN A 120 -6.64 6.53 -4.33
N GLU A 121 -6.20 7.79 -4.41
CA GLU A 121 -6.02 8.52 -5.66
C GLU A 121 -4.93 7.89 -6.54
N LYS A 122 -3.79 7.52 -5.93
CA LYS A 122 -2.71 6.80 -6.61
C LYS A 122 -3.18 5.44 -7.13
N ARG A 123 -3.96 4.69 -6.34
CA ARG A 123 -4.61 3.44 -6.79
C ARG A 123 -5.53 3.64 -7.98
N ALA A 124 -6.35 4.69 -7.99
CA ALA A 124 -7.23 4.99 -9.11
C ALA A 124 -6.42 5.28 -10.39
N THR A 125 -5.33 6.05 -10.24
CA THR A 125 -4.40 6.36 -11.34
C THR A 125 -3.75 5.10 -11.92
N ILE A 126 -3.25 4.21 -11.05
CA ILE A 126 -2.65 2.93 -11.47
C ILE A 126 -3.67 2.06 -12.19
N ARG A 127 -4.89 1.93 -11.67
CA ARG A 127 -5.94 1.11 -12.31
C ARG A 127 -6.30 1.64 -13.71
N SER A 128 -6.37 2.96 -13.88
CA SER A 128 -6.57 3.56 -15.20
C SER A 128 -5.43 3.18 -16.15
N LYS A 129 -4.17 3.38 -15.72
CA LYS A 129 -3.00 3.10 -16.55
C LYS A 129 -2.84 1.62 -16.90
N LEU A 130 -3.12 0.71 -15.96
CA LEU A 130 -3.06 -0.73 -16.23
C LEU A 130 -4.16 -1.18 -17.18
N ARG A 131 -5.36 -0.58 -17.09
CA ARG A 131 -6.44 -0.84 -18.04
C ARG A 131 -6.09 -0.38 -19.45
N ASP A 132 -5.42 0.76 -19.59
CA ASP A 132 -4.95 1.25 -20.89
C ASP A 132 -3.88 0.31 -21.50
N VAL A 133 -2.99 -0.25 -20.67
CA VAL A 133 -1.98 -1.22 -21.12
C VAL A 133 -2.60 -2.58 -21.53
N GLU A 134 -3.65 -3.04 -20.83
CA GLU A 134 -4.38 -4.26 -21.22
C GLU A 134 -5.32 -4.04 -22.42
N SER A 135 -5.82 -2.82 -22.62
CA SER A 135 -6.70 -2.47 -23.75
C SER A 135 -5.98 -2.37 -25.09
N ASP A 136 -4.68 -2.04 -25.09
CA ASP A 136 -3.86 -1.94 -26.31
C ASP A 136 -3.48 -3.31 -26.90
N TYR A 137 -3.82 -4.42 -26.23
CA TYR A 137 -3.49 -5.80 -26.61
C TYR A 137 -4.71 -6.66 -27.01
N TYR A 138 -5.85 -6.03 -27.32
CA TYR A 138 -7.04 -6.70 -27.88
C TYR A 138 -7.43 -6.16 -29.25
#